data_AF-A0A3D2XKW1-F1
#
_entry.id   AF-A0A3D2XKW1-F1
#
_cell.length_a   1.000
_cell.length_b   1.000
_cell.length_c   1.000
_cell.angle_alpha   90.00
_cell.angle_beta   90.00
_cell.angle_gamma   90.00
#
_symmetry.space_group_name_H-M   'P 1'
#
loop_
_entity.id
_entity.type
_entity.pdbx_description
1 polymer ?
#
loop_
_entity_poly.entity_id
_entity_poly.type
_entity_poly.pdbx_seq_one_letter_code
_entity_poly.pdbx_strand_id
1 'polypeptide(L)' 'MVVKPLIAIIKSYQKWISPLLPARCRYQPTCSQYCIEALSIHGLFKG' A
#
# COMPACT_ATOMS: atom_id res chain seq x y z
N MET A 1 11.36 -8.52 9.18
CA MET A 1 10.12 -9.32 9.13
C MET A 1 8.92 -8.60 9.76
N VAL A 2 8.83 -7.26 9.67
CA VAL A 2 7.77 -6.46 10.33
C VAL A 2 6.89 -5.69 9.32
N VAL A 3 7.34 -5.55 8.07
CA VAL A 3 6.64 -4.83 6.99
C VAL A 3 5.51 -5.64 6.35
N LYS A 4 5.60 -6.98 6.36
CA LYS A 4 4.58 -7.88 5.80
C LYS A 4 3.17 -7.68 6.37
N PRO A 5 2.95 -7.55 7.69
CA PRO A 5 1.61 -7.30 8.22
C PRO A 5 1.04 -5.94 7.79
N LEU A 6 1.86 -4.88 7.70
CA LEU A 6 1.42 -3.58 7.18
C LEU A 6 0.96 -3.67 5.72
N ILE A 7 1.75 -4.32 4.87
CA ILE A 7 1.41 -4.53 3.46
C ILE A 7 0.12 -5.38 3.34
N ALA A 8 -0.05 -6.38 4.20
CA ALA A 8 -1.26 -7.20 4.22
C ALA A 8 -2.50 -6.37 4.58
N ILE A 9 -2.41 -5.46 5.56
CA ILE A 9 -3.52 -4.55 5.92
C ILE A 9 -3.86 -3.62 4.75
N ILE A 10 -2.86 -3.01 4.11
CA ILE A 10 -3.06 -2.11 2.96
C ILE A 10 -3.70 -2.87 1.78
N LYS A 11 -3.24 -4.09 1.49
CA LYS A 11 -3.85 -4.94 0.45
C LYS A 11 -5.26 -5.40 0.81
N SER A 12 -5.53 -5.67 2.08
CA SER A 12 -6.87 -6.00 2.57
C SER A 12 -7.80 -4.81 2.38
N TYR A 13 -7.36 -3.61 2.78
CA TYR A 13 -8.08 -2.37 2.53
C TYR A 13 -8.34 -2.18 1.03
N GLN A 14 -7.33 -2.36 0.16
CA GLN A 14 -7.55 -2.28 -1.28
C GLN A 14 -8.56 -3.32 -1.78
N LYS A 15 -8.51 -4.57 -1.31
CA LYS A 15 -9.38 -5.63 -1.84
C LYS A 15 -10.83 -5.49 -1.39
N TRP A 16 -11.06 -4.96 -0.18
CA TRP A 16 -12.39 -4.83 0.40
C TRP A 16 -13.00 -3.45 0.19
N ILE A 17 -12.20 -2.39 0.29
CA ILE A 17 -12.66 -1.00 0.24
C ILE A 17 -12.41 -0.36 -1.14
N SER A 18 -11.32 -0.69 -1.84
CA SER A 18 -11.11 -0.13 -3.20
C SER A 18 -12.19 -0.44 -4.23
N PRO A 19 -12.89 -1.60 -4.26
CA PRO A 19 -13.97 -1.80 -5.23
C PRO A 19 -15.22 -0.96 -4.94
N LEU A 20 -15.37 -0.45 -3.71
CA LEU A 20 -16.47 0.40 -3.29
C LEU A 20 -16.21 1.89 -3.57
N LEU A 21 -14.96 2.27 -3.86
CA LEU A 21 -14.61 3.64 -4.20
C LEU A 21 -14.26 3.77 -5.69
N PRO A 22 -14.71 4.84 -6.35
CA PRO A 22 -14.27 5.14 -7.71
C PRO A 22 -12.75 5.38 -7.73
N ALA A 23 -12.11 5.04 -8.86
CA ALA A 23 -10.67 5.23 -9.06
C ALA A 23 -10.30 6.72 -9.05
N ARG A 24 -10.03 7.25 -7.85
CA ARG A 24 -9.70 8.67 -7.59
C ARG A 24 -8.21 8.99 -7.67
N CYS A 25 -7.35 7.99 -7.87
CA CYS A 25 -5.92 8.21 -7.96
C CYS A 25 -5.56 8.80 -9.33
N ARG A 26 -5.26 10.10 -9.33
CA ARG A 26 -4.77 10.83 -10.51
C ARG A 26 -3.33 10.48 -10.89
N TYR A 27 -2.55 9.99 -9.92
CA TYR A 27 -1.14 9.63 -10.12
C TYR A 27 -0.97 8.11 -10.05
N GLN A 28 -0.23 7.57 -11.01
CA GLN A 28 0.29 6.20 -10.99
C GLN A 28 1.79 6.24 -10.69
N PRO A 29 2.32 5.38 -9.80
CA PRO A 29 1.60 4.42 -8.97
C PRO A 29 0.75 5.10 -7.89
N THR A 30 -0.31 4.42 -7.42
CA THR A 30 -1.15 4.93 -6.33
C THR A 30 -0.33 5.13 -5.05
N CYS A 31 -0.74 6.04 -4.16
CA CYS A 31 -0.09 6.25 -2.86
C CYS A 31 0.05 4.94 -2.05
N SER A 32 -0.96 4.08 -2.10
CA SER A 32 -0.91 2.74 -1.50
C SER A 32 0.12 1.81 -2.16
N GLN A 33 0.29 1.85 -3.48
CA GLN A 33 1.30 1.06 -4.20
C GLN A 33 2.70 1.57 -3.90
N TYR A 34 2.91 2.89 -3.95
CA TYR A 34 4.17 3.52 -3.58
C TYR A 34 4.57 3.20 -2.14
N CYS A 35 3.61 3.19 -1.22
CA CYS A 35 3.88 2.82 0.17
C CYS A 35 4.34 1.36 0.30
N ILE A 36 3.71 0.43 -0.43
CA ILE A 36 4.13 -0.99 -0.45
C ILE A 36 5.54 -1.12 -1.04
N GLU A 37 5.84 -0.41 -2.13
CA GLU A 37 7.14 -0.42 -2.79
C GLU A 37 8.23 0.15 -1.89
N ALA A 38 8.00 1.32 -1.27
CA ALA A 38 8.90 1.92 -0.30
C ALA A 38 9.14 1.01 0.92
N LEU A 39 8.11 0.38 1.46
CA LEU A 39 8.21 -0.59 2.55
C LEU A 39 9.01 -1.85 2.13
N SER A 40 8.93 -2.23 0.85
CA SER A 40 9.68 -3.36 0.30
C SER A 40 11.16 -3.03 0.07
N ILE A 41 11.47 -1.80 -0.34
CA ILE A 41 12.83 -1.35 -0.69
C ILE A 41 13.60 -0.89 0.56
N HIS A 42 12.99 -0.06 1.40
CA HIS A 42 13.65 0.55 2.57
C HIS A 42 13.49 -0.28 3.86
N GLY A 43 12.48 -1.15 3.92
CA GLY A 43 12.11 -1.85 5.15
C GLY A 43 11.55 -0.91 6.22
N LEU A 44 11.07 -1.46 7.33
CA LEU A 44 10.44 -0.66 8.41
C LEU A 44 11.44 0.21 9.21
N PHE A 45 12.74 0.03 8.98
CA PHE A 45 13.82 0.53 9.84
C PHE A 45 14.69 1.62 9.20
N LYS A 46 14.48 1.96 7.93
CA LYS A 46 15.01 3.18 7.32
C LYS A 46 13.83 4.11 7.03
N GLY A 47 13.40 4.82 8.07
CA GLY A 47 12.69 6.08 7.93
C GLY A 47 13.68 7.22 7.78
#